data_AF-A0A257MMR3-F1
#
_entry.id   AF-A0A257MMR3-F1
#
_cell.length_a   1.000
_cell.length_b   1.000
_cell.length_c   1.000
_cell.angle_alpha   90.00
_cell.angle_beta   90.00
_cell.angle_gamma   90.00
#
_symmetry.space_group_name_H-M   'P 1'
#
loop_
_entity.id
_entity.type
_entity.pdbx_description
1 polymer ?
#
loop_
_entity_poly.entity_id
_entity_poly.type
_entity_poly.pdbx_seq_one_letter_code
_entity_poly.pdbx_strand_id
1 'polypeptide(L)'
;MNKNVLVKTIQTMNSHLPTRRVNLAELLKMEKPGIRGKDNTFFITDKSELDLISASLPRFLWSRLRLPMLIEMSPDFGSGSARIQGEVEVELVCKLLGKDREYSKQMIIYMPEVRELRRKLPTTTQYAFITNLRERGVE
;
A
#
# COMPACT_ATOMS: atom_id res chain seq x y z
N MET A 1 -16.61 -21.41 8.41
CA MET A 1 -17.06 -20.08 7.94
C MET A 1 -17.32 -20.16 6.44
N ASN A 2 -18.49 -19.71 5.95
CA ASN A 2 -18.85 -19.80 4.53
C ASN A 2 -17.93 -18.89 3.68
N LYS A 3 -17.33 -19.41 2.61
CA LYS A 3 -16.43 -18.68 1.70
C LYS A 3 -17.02 -17.35 1.22
N ASN A 4 -18.32 -17.35 0.91
CA ASN A 4 -19.01 -16.15 0.45
C ASN A 4 -19.15 -15.07 1.53
N VAL A 5 -19.27 -15.49 2.80
CA VAL A 5 -19.32 -14.55 3.93
C VAL A 5 -17.95 -13.93 4.14
N LEU A 6 -16.87 -14.72 4.11
CA LEU A 6 -15.51 -14.20 4.25
C LEU A 6 -15.16 -13.20 3.14
N VAL A 7 -15.48 -13.51 1.88
CA VAL A 7 -15.24 -12.60 0.75
C VAL A 7 -15.99 -11.28 0.95
N LYS A 8 -17.27 -11.33 1.33
CA LYS A 8 -18.06 -10.13 1.61
C LYS A 8 -17.49 -9.33 2.78
N THR A 9 -17.06 -9.98 3.86
CA THR A 9 -16.42 -9.32 5.00
C THR A 9 -15.17 -8.57 4.57
N ILE A 10 -14.28 -9.20 3.79
CA ILE A 10 -13.07 -8.54 3.28
C ILE A 10 -13.42 -7.37 2.34
N GLN A 11 -14.42 -7.52 1.47
CA GLN A 11 -14.90 -6.43 0.62
C GLN A 11 -15.41 -5.24 1.45
N THR A 12 -16.18 -5.49 2.50
CA THR A 12 -16.66 -4.46 3.42
C THR A 12 -15.49 -3.80 4.15
N MET A 13 -14.52 -4.56 4.63
CA MET A 13 -13.33 -4.03 5.31
C MET A 13 -12.45 -3.18 4.39
N ASN A 14 -12.47 -3.44 3.08
CA ASN A 14 -11.73 -2.67 2.08
C ASN A 14 -12.57 -1.56 1.42
N SER A 15 -13.79 -1.28 1.90
CA SER A 15 -14.67 -0.27 1.30
C SER A 15 -14.10 1.16 1.34
N HIS A 16 -13.17 1.43 2.26
CA HIS A 16 -12.45 2.71 2.34
C HIS A 16 -11.38 2.88 1.25
N LEU A 17 -10.99 1.81 0.54
CA LEU A 17 -9.95 1.88 -0.46
C LEU A 17 -10.45 2.64 -1.70
N PRO A 18 -9.63 3.52 -2.29
CA PRO A 18 -10.00 4.16 -3.54
C PRO A 18 -10.14 3.13 -4.65
N THR A 19 -11.16 3.29 -5.49
CA THR A 19 -11.48 2.35 -6.58
C THR A 19 -10.43 2.32 -7.69
N ARG A 20 -9.53 3.30 -7.71
CA ARG A 20 -8.39 3.37 -8.61
C ARG A 20 -7.17 3.88 -7.86
N ARG A 21 -5.98 3.59 -8.40
CA ARG A 21 -4.71 4.14 -7.94
C ARG A 21 -4.05 4.90 -9.08
N VAL A 22 -3.36 5.98 -8.74
CA VAL A 22 -2.71 6.90 -9.70
C VAL A 22 -1.20 6.79 -9.51
N ASN A 23 -0.42 6.89 -10.58
CA ASN A 23 1.04 6.78 -10.44
C ASN A 23 1.65 8.09 -9.89
N LEU A 24 2.81 7.98 -9.25
CA LEU A 24 3.52 9.11 -8.65
C LEU A 24 3.79 10.23 -9.66
N ALA A 25 4.18 9.90 -10.89
CA ALA A 25 4.50 10.89 -11.92
C ALA A 25 3.27 11.73 -12.34
N GLU A 26 2.06 11.17 -12.30
CA GLU A 26 0.82 11.90 -12.52
C GLU A 26 0.45 12.76 -11.33
N LEU A 27 0.55 12.23 -10.11
CA LEU A 27 0.23 12.96 -8.88
C LEU A 27 1.11 14.21 -8.68
N LEU A 28 2.40 14.12 -8.99
CA LEU A 28 3.34 15.25 -8.92
C LEU A 28 3.00 16.41 -9.88
N LYS A 29 2.24 16.15 -10.95
CA LYS A 29 1.81 17.19 -11.91
C LYS A 29 0.51 17.87 -11.51
N MET A 30 -0.20 17.33 -10.51
CA MET A 30 -1.49 17.89 -10.09
C MET A 30 -1.28 19.10 -9.19
N GLU A 31 -2.04 20.17 -9.46
CA GLU A 31 -2.07 21.33 -8.57
C GLU A 31 -2.62 20.95 -7.18
N LYS A 32 -3.65 20.08 -7.15
CA LYS A 32 -4.24 19.47 -5.95
C LYS A 32 -4.13 17.95 -6.06
N PRO A 33 -3.04 17.34 -5.57
CA PRO A 33 -2.82 15.91 -5.69
C PRO A 33 -3.89 15.11 -4.94
N GLY A 34 -4.39 14.06 -5.59
CA GLY A 34 -5.37 13.18 -4.98
C GLY A 34 -6.05 12.25 -5.97
N ILE A 35 -6.93 11.41 -5.45
CA ILE A 35 -7.64 10.39 -6.20
C ILE A 35 -9.14 10.64 -6.06
N ARG A 36 -9.83 10.72 -7.20
CA ARG A 36 -11.30 10.78 -7.22
C ARG A 36 -11.88 9.37 -7.17
N GLY A 37 -12.72 9.10 -6.16
CA GLY A 37 -13.55 7.90 -6.01
C GLY A 37 -14.79 7.93 -6.89
N LYS A 38 -15.59 6.85 -6.85
CA LYS A 38 -16.81 6.70 -7.66
C LYS A 38 -17.98 7.58 -7.20
N ASP A 39 -17.99 7.96 -5.94
CA ASP A 39 -19.03 8.71 -5.23
C ASP A 39 -18.69 10.21 -5.09
N ASN A 40 -17.83 10.73 -5.97
CA ASN A 40 -17.22 12.06 -5.88
C ASN A 40 -16.36 12.30 -4.61
N THR A 41 -16.10 11.29 -3.78
CA THR A 41 -15.11 11.39 -2.69
C THR A 41 -13.73 11.69 -3.28
N PHE A 42 -13.05 12.67 -2.69
CA PHE A 42 -11.70 13.05 -3.09
C PHE A 42 -10.70 12.66 -2.00
N PHE A 43 -9.87 11.66 -2.30
CA PHE A 43 -8.79 11.21 -1.44
C PHE A 43 -7.59 12.14 -1.67
N ILE A 44 -7.45 13.12 -0.79
CA ILE A 44 -6.34 14.09 -0.84
C ILE A 44 -5.02 13.35 -0.63
N THR A 45 -4.00 13.74 -1.40
CA THR A 45 -2.63 13.27 -1.24
C THR A 45 -1.74 14.45 -0.88
N ASP A 46 -1.01 14.34 0.23
CA ASP A 46 -0.13 15.40 0.71
C ASP A 46 1.05 15.57 -0.24
N LYS A 47 1.32 16.82 -0.65
CA LYS A 47 2.40 17.13 -1.56
C LYS A 47 3.78 16.86 -0.95
N SER A 48 3.95 17.10 0.34
CA SER A 48 5.21 16.83 1.05
C SER A 48 5.54 15.33 1.11
N GLU A 49 4.51 14.47 1.21
CA GLU A 49 4.70 13.02 1.09
C GLU A 49 5.13 12.63 -0.32
N LEU A 50 4.52 13.22 -1.37
CA LEU A 50 4.93 12.97 -2.75
C LEU A 50 6.37 13.42 -3.00
N ASP A 51 6.77 14.56 -2.46
CA ASP A 51 8.13 15.08 -2.56
C ASP A 51 9.11 14.12 -1.88
N LEU A 52 8.80 13.65 -0.66
CA LEU A 52 9.59 12.63 0.06
C LEU A 52 9.73 11.34 -0.74
N ILE A 53 8.64 10.83 -1.32
CA ILE A 53 8.66 9.63 -2.16
C ILE A 53 9.54 9.86 -3.39
N SER A 54 9.39 11.00 -4.06
CA SER A 54 10.11 11.33 -5.29
C SER A 54 11.61 11.49 -5.07
N ALA A 55 12.02 12.00 -3.90
CA ALA A 55 13.41 12.10 -3.48
C ALA A 55 14.01 10.73 -3.12
N SER A 56 13.16 9.79 -2.67
CA SER A 56 13.59 8.43 -2.29
C SER A 56 13.78 7.52 -3.49
N LEU A 57 13.05 7.72 -4.59
CA LEU A 57 13.08 6.83 -5.76
C LEU A 57 13.66 7.49 -7.02
N PRO A 58 14.45 6.77 -7.83
CA PRO A 58 14.86 7.29 -9.13
C PRO A 58 13.66 7.52 -10.05
N ARG A 59 13.74 8.57 -10.87
CA ARG A 59 12.62 9.08 -11.68
C ARG A 59 11.97 8.06 -12.61
N PHE A 60 12.74 7.10 -13.14
CA PHE A 60 12.22 6.06 -14.03
C PHE A 60 11.25 5.09 -13.33
N LEU A 61 11.22 5.06 -11.99
CA LEU A 61 10.27 4.24 -11.22
C LEU A 61 8.97 4.96 -10.90
N TRP A 62 8.87 6.28 -11.11
CA TRP A 62 7.71 7.07 -10.69
C TRP A 62 6.41 6.68 -11.42
N SER A 63 6.50 6.22 -12.68
CA SER A 63 5.32 5.72 -13.41
C SER A 63 4.88 4.32 -12.98
N ARG A 64 5.77 3.57 -12.29
CA ARG A 64 5.51 2.21 -11.79
C ARG A 64 4.88 2.21 -10.40
N LEU A 65 5.23 3.18 -9.55
CA LEU A 65 4.67 3.30 -8.20
C LEU A 65 3.25 3.86 -8.26
N ARG A 66 2.26 3.07 -7.83
CA ARG A 66 0.84 3.48 -7.76
C ARG A 66 0.40 3.76 -6.33
N LEU A 67 -0.17 4.93 -6.11
CA LEU A 67 -0.60 5.40 -4.79
C LEU A 67 -2.14 5.34 -4.62
N PRO A 68 -2.63 5.11 -3.38
CA PRO A 68 -1.83 4.83 -2.19
C PRO A 68 -1.13 3.46 -2.27
N MET A 69 0.06 3.36 -1.67
CA MET A 69 0.73 2.08 -1.43
C MET A 69 -0.10 1.28 -0.44
N LEU A 70 -0.26 -0.02 -0.70
CA LEU A 70 -1.05 -0.89 0.16
C LEU A 70 -0.16 -1.54 1.22
N ILE A 71 -0.56 -1.40 2.48
CA ILE A 71 -0.02 -2.15 3.61
C ILE A 71 -0.98 -3.33 3.82
N GLU A 72 -0.60 -4.50 3.30
CA GLU A 72 -1.47 -5.66 3.27
C GLU A 72 -1.49 -6.39 4.61
N MET A 73 -2.68 -6.55 5.17
CA MET A 73 -2.92 -7.25 6.43
C MET A 73 -3.56 -8.60 6.14
N SER A 74 -2.96 -9.67 6.65
CA SER A 74 -3.52 -11.02 6.57
C SER A 74 -3.26 -11.78 7.86
N PRO A 75 -4.22 -12.59 8.35
CA PRO A 75 -3.95 -13.56 9.41
C PRO A 75 -2.79 -14.51 9.05
N ASP A 76 -2.59 -14.78 7.76
CA ASP A 76 -1.56 -15.69 7.25
C ASP A 76 -0.13 -15.18 7.47
N PHE A 77 0.07 -13.88 7.71
CA PHE A 77 1.41 -13.30 7.92
C PHE A 77 1.90 -13.42 9.37
N GLY A 78 1.07 -13.92 10.27
CA GLY A 78 1.33 -13.93 11.71
C GLY A 78 0.96 -12.61 12.38
N SER A 79 0.77 -12.67 13.71
CA SER A 79 0.32 -11.54 14.51
C SER A 79 1.27 -10.35 14.39
N GLY A 80 0.70 -9.17 14.12
CA GLY A 80 1.48 -7.92 14.06
C GLY A 80 2.37 -7.77 12.82
N SER A 81 2.12 -8.57 11.77
CA SER A 81 2.85 -8.51 10.51
C SER A 81 1.98 -7.97 9.39
N ALA A 82 2.60 -7.25 8.47
CA ALA A 82 2.00 -6.76 7.24
C ALA A 82 2.93 -7.06 6.07
N ARG A 83 2.36 -7.11 4.87
CA ARG A 83 3.12 -7.27 3.64
C ARG A 83 3.08 -5.99 2.82
N ILE A 84 4.23 -5.63 2.26
CA ILE A 84 4.33 -4.68 1.16
C ILE A 84 4.55 -5.48 -0.11
N GLN A 85 3.74 -5.22 -1.14
CA GLN A 85 3.74 -5.96 -2.40
C GLN A 85 4.14 -5.05 -3.56
N GLY A 86 5.11 -5.51 -4.35
CA GLY A 86 5.65 -4.81 -5.51
C GLY A 86 7.10 -4.37 -5.30
N GLU A 87 7.93 -4.55 -6.33
CA GLU A 87 9.38 -4.24 -6.27
C GLU A 87 9.66 -2.77 -5.95
N VAL A 88 8.85 -1.86 -6.50
CA VAL A 88 9.04 -0.41 -6.33
C VAL A 88 8.57 0.03 -4.94
N GLU A 89 7.47 -0.55 -4.47
CA GLU A 89 6.94 -0.37 -3.13
C GLU A 89 7.93 -0.87 -2.07
N VAL A 90 8.51 -2.05 -2.26
CA VAL A 90 9.57 -2.60 -1.40
C VAL A 90 10.80 -1.69 -1.40
N GLU A 91 11.30 -1.25 -2.56
CA GLU A 91 12.45 -0.34 -2.62
C GLU A 91 12.19 0.96 -1.85
N LEU A 92 11.00 1.54 -2.00
CA LEU A 92 10.62 2.74 -1.27
C LEU A 92 10.59 2.51 0.23
N VAL A 93 9.97 1.42 0.69
CA VAL A 93 9.86 1.10 2.11
C VAL A 93 11.23 0.82 2.72
N CYS A 94 12.12 0.10 2.04
CA CYS A 94 13.49 -0.09 2.50
C CYS A 94 14.20 1.25 2.72
N LYS A 95 14.14 2.16 1.74
CA LYS A 95 14.77 3.49 1.85
C LYS A 95 14.17 4.33 2.97
N LEU A 96 12.85 4.33 3.10
CA LEU A 96 12.18 5.09 4.16
C LEU A 96 12.47 4.53 5.54
N LEU A 97 12.60 3.22 5.71
CA LEU A 97 12.88 2.59 7.01
C LEU A 97 14.37 2.41 7.31
N GLY A 98 15.26 2.84 6.41
CA GLY A 98 16.71 2.65 6.57
C GLY A 98 17.13 1.18 6.56
N LYS A 99 16.39 0.32 5.84
CA LYS A 99 16.72 -1.10 5.64
C LYS A 99 17.55 -1.29 4.37
N ASP A 100 18.31 -2.38 4.33
CA ASP A 100 19.03 -2.78 3.14
C ASP A 100 18.08 -3.01 1.96
N ARG A 101 18.59 -2.74 0.74
CA ARG A 101 17.81 -2.90 -0.48
C ARG A 101 17.48 -4.36 -0.70
N GLU A 102 16.20 -4.70 -0.62
CA GLU A 102 15.70 -6.03 -0.93
C GLU A 102 15.24 -6.07 -2.40
N TYR A 103 15.92 -6.85 -3.24
CA TYR A 103 15.46 -7.14 -4.60
C TYR A 103 14.39 -8.24 -4.55
N SER A 104 13.27 -7.94 -3.92
CA SER A 104 12.14 -8.84 -3.77
C SER A 104 10.85 -8.19 -4.28
N LYS A 105 9.92 -9.03 -4.72
CA LYS A 105 8.57 -8.61 -5.12
C LYS A 105 7.64 -8.37 -3.93
N GLN A 106 8.08 -8.70 -2.72
CA GLN A 106 7.34 -8.50 -1.48
C GLN A 106 8.28 -8.45 -0.29
N MET A 107 7.90 -7.75 0.78
CA MET A 107 8.58 -7.81 2.06
C MET A 107 7.56 -7.88 3.20
N ILE A 108 7.92 -8.55 4.29
CA ILE A 108 7.16 -8.49 5.54
C ILE A 108 7.72 -7.35 6.39
N ILE A 109 6.82 -6.54 6.92
CA ILE A 109 7.12 -5.51 7.93
C ILE A 109 6.26 -5.74 9.16
N TYR A 110 6.80 -5.37 10.33
CA TYR A 110 6.15 -5.54 11.62
C TYR A 110 5.55 -4.23 12.12
N MET A 111 4.74 -4.29 13.17
CA MET A 111 4.05 -3.11 13.71
C MET A 111 4.91 -1.87 13.98
N PRO A 112 6.15 -1.96 14.49
CA PRO A 112 7.02 -0.78 14.63
C PRO A 112 7.29 -0.08 13.28
N GLU A 113 7.56 -0.87 12.24
CA GLU A 113 7.88 -0.40 10.90
C GLU A 113 6.64 0.12 10.17
N VAL A 114 5.50 -0.55 10.35
CA VAL A 114 4.19 -0.05 9.88
C VAL A 114 3.89 1.32 10.49
N ARG A 115 4.12 1.48 11.80
CA ARG A 115 3.91 2.75 12.51
C ARG A 115 4.83 3.83 11.97
N GLU A 116 6.11 3.51 11.76
CA GLU A 116 7.06 4.46 11.21
C GLU A 116 6.70 4.86 9.77
N LEU A 117 6.33 3.90 8.93
CA LEU A 117 5.88 4.14 7.56
C LEU A 117 4.65 5.04 7.54
N ARG A 118 3.63 4.73 8.36
CA ARG A 118 2.40 5.55 8.49
C ARG A 118 2.67 6.95 9.04
N ARG A 119 3.70 7.12 9.87
CA ARG A 119 4.13 8.44 10.35
C ARG A 119 4.74 9.28 9.24
N LYS A 120 5.51 8.65 8.33
CA LYS A 120 6.15 9.32 7.19
C LYS A 120 5.17 9.58 6.05
N LEU A 121 4.24 8.65 5.80
CA LEU A 121 3.36 8.62 4.63
C LEU A 121 1.86 8.43 4.99
N PRO A 122 1.24 9.32 5.78
CA PRO A 122 -0.14 9.13 6.24
C PRO A 122 -1.22 9.18 5.14
N THR A 123 -1.02 9.91 4.04
CA THR A 123 -2.02 10.06 2.96
C THR A 123 -1.69 9.25 1.70
N THR A 124 -0.43 8.84 1.54
CA THR A 124 0.05 8.04 0.40
C THR A 124 0.14 6.54 0.67
N THR A 125 -0.26 6.09 1.86
CA THR A 125 -0.37 4.66 2.21
C THR A 125 -1.76 4.33 2.72
N GLN A 126 -2.20 3.07 2.54
CA GLN A 126 -3.47 2.61 3.08
C GLN A 126 -3.44 1.12 3.43
N TYR A 127 -4.16 0.73 4.48
CA TYR A 127 -4.32 -0.68 4.83
C TYR A 127 -5.25 -1.39 3.85
N ALA A 128 -4.84 -2.58 3.42
CA ALA A 128 -5.67 -3.49 2.62
C ALA A 128 -5.75 -4.86 3.31
N PHE A 129 -6.96 -5.33 3.58
CA PHE A 129 -7.18 -6.65 4.14
C PHE A 129 -7.21 -7.68 3.02
N ILE A 130 -6.40 -8.73 3.16
CA ILE A 130 -6.30 -9.80 2.18
C ILE A 130 -6.46 -11.17 2.82
N THR A 131 -7.00 -12.10 2.07
CA THR A 131 -7.17 -13.49 2.48
C THR A 131 -6.78 -14.41 1.35
N ASN A 132 -6.03 -15.47 1.65
CA ASN A 132 -5.82 -16.54 0.70
C ASN A 132 -7.00 -17.50 0.77
N LEU A 133 -7.79 -17.56 -0.30
CA LEU A 133 -8.91 -18.49 -0.43
C LEU A 133 -8.46 -19.87 -0.97
N ARG A 134 -7.15 -20.16 -0.98
CA ARG A 134 -6.65 -21.49 -1.35
C ARG A 134 -7.00 -22.45 -0.23
N GLU A 135 -7.72 -23.50 -0.57
CA GLU A 135 -7.86 -24.67 0.32
C GLU A 135 -6.45 -25.08 0.73
N ARG A 136 -6.17 -25.11 2.03
CA ARG A 136 -5.12 -25.99 2.54
C ARG A 136 -5.63 -27.39 2.25
N GLY A 137 -5.34 -27.87 1.04
CA GLY A 137 -5.46 -29.26 0.69
C GLY A 137 -4.66 -30.04 1.72
N VAL A 138 -5.36 -31.01 2.30
CA VAL A 138 -4.84 -32.07 3.16
C VAL A 138 -3.50 -32.57 2.64
N GLU A 139 -2.47 -32.49 3.48
CA GLU A 139 -1.39 -33.48 3.54
C GLU A 139 -1.46 -34.15 4.92
#